data_AF-A0A0F4IJ87-F1
#
_entry.id   AF-A0A0F4IJ87-F1
#
_cell.length_a   1.000
_cell.length_b   1.000
_cell.length_c   1.000
_cell.angle_alpha   90.00
_cell.angle_beta   90.00
_cell.angle_gamma   90.00
#
_symmetry.space_group_name_H-M   'P 1'
#
loop_
_entity.id
_entity.type
_entity.pdbx_description
1 polymer ?
#
loop_
_entity_poly.entity_id
_entity_poly.type
_entity_poly.pdbx_seq_one_letter_code
_entity_poly.pdbx_strand_id
1 'polypeptide(L)'
;MVSGAEDAVAELAGKLAAEGRKTKALAVSHAFHSPLMDPILDAFREVAESVAFEAPALPVVSTLTGRTLTAEEAGSADYWVRHVREA
;
A
#
# COMPACT_ATOMS: atom_id res chain seq x y z
N MET A 1 -0.40 3.55 -9.34
CA MET A 1 -1.74 3.07 -9.75
C MET A 1 -2.79 3.99 -9.13
N VAL A 2 -4.04 3.95 -9.59
CA VAL A 2 -5.14 4.55 -8.82
C VAL A 2 -5.91 3.41 -8.17
N SER A 3 -6.27 3.59 -6.90
CA SER A 3 -6.94 2.58 -6.08
C SER A 3 -7.91 3.31 -5.15
N GLY A 4 -9.12 2.79 -5.00
CA GLY A 4 -10.18 3.42 -4.22
C GLY A 4 -11.53 2.77 -4.50
N ALA A 5 -12.62 3.49 -4.20
CA ALA A 5 -13.97 3.05 -4.51
C ALA A 5 -14.14 2.80 -6.02
N GLU A 6 -14.83 1.70 -6.35
CA GLU A 6 -14.94 1.21 -7.73
C GLU A 6 -15.54 2.26 -8.67
N ASP A 7 -16.62 2.92 -8.23
CA ASP A 7 -17.30 3.97 -8.97
C ASP A 7 -16.40 5.18 -9.24
N ALA A 8 -15.67 5.66 -8.22
CA ALA A 8 -14.77 6.80 -8.34
C ALA A 8 -13.59 6.50 -9.27
N VAL A 9 -13.01 5.29 -9.19
CA VAL A 9 -11.91 4.87 -10.07
C VAL A 9 -12.41 4.67 -11.50
N ALA A 10 -13.61 4.11 -11.69
CA ALA A 10 -14.22 3.94 -13.00
C ALA A 10 -14.53 5.29 -13.67
N GLU A 11 -15.04 6.26 -12.91
CA GLU A 11 -15.29 7.61 -13.40
C GLU A 11 -13.99 8.28 -13.88
N LEU A 12 -12.92 8.21 -13.07
CA LEU A 12 -11.61 8.73 -13.44
C LEU A 12 -11.04 8.02 -14.68
N ALA A 13 -11.16 6.70 -14.74
CA ALA A 13 -10.69 5.93 -15.88
C ALA A 13 -11.43 6.32 -17.18
N GLY A 14 -12.74 6.59 -17.10
CA GLY A 14 -13.54 7.10 -18.21
C GLY A 14 -13.09 8.48 -18.69
N LYS A 15 -12.81 9.41 -17.77
CA LYS A 15 -12.27 10.74 -18.10
C LYS A 15 -10.91 10.63 -18.81
N LEU A 16 -10.00 9.83 -18.27
CA LEU A 16 -8.68 9.59 -18.87
C LEU A 16 -8.79 8.96 -20.27
N ALA A 17 -9.73 8.02 -20.46
CA ALA A 17 -9.99 7.40 -21.75
C ALA A 17 -10.53 8.41 -22.77
N ALA A 18 -11.43 9.31 -22.36
CA ALA A 18 -11.93 10.40 -23.20
C ALA A 18 -10.82 11.36 -23.65
N GLU A 19 -9.76 11.52 -22.85
CA GLU A 19 -8.53 12.25 -23.21
C GLU A 19 -7.55 11.43 -24.08
N GLY A 20 -7.92 10.23 -24.50
CA GLY A 20 -7.08 9.34 -25.31
C GLY A 20 -5.99 8.60 -24.52
N ARG A 21 -6.06 8.59 -23.18
CA ARG A 21 -5.09 7.87 -22.33
C ARG A 21 -5.55 6.43 -22.12
N LYS A 22 -4.61 5.49 -22.24
CA LYS A 22 -4.87 4.07 -21.99
C LYS A 22 -5.05 3.82 -20.49
N THR A 23 -6.12 3.13 -20.13
CA THR A 23 -6.39 2.64 -18.77
C THR A 23 -6.62 1.13 -18.81
N LYS A 24 -6.35 0.44 -17.70
CA LYS A 24 -6.60 -1.01 -17.56
C LYS A 24 -7.02 -1.29 -16.13
N ALA A 25 -8.21 -1.85 -15.95
CA ALA A 25 -8.66 -2.36 -14.66
C ALA A 25 -7.79 -3.57 -14.25
N LEU A 26 -7.44 -3.64 -12.97
CA LEU A 26 -6.68 -4.76 -12.42
C LEU A 26 -7.65 -5.81 -11.88
N ALA A 27 -7.38 -7.08 -12.19
CA ALA A 27 -8.15 -8.21 -11.67
C ALA A 27 -7.69 -8.54 -10.24
N VAL A 28 -8.13 -7.72 -9.29
CA VAL A 28 -7.82 -7.84 -7.86
C VAL A 28 -9.11 -7.80 -7.05
N SER A 29 -9.09 -8.37 -5.86
CA SER A 29 -10.27 -8.44 -4.98
C SER A 29 -10.50 -7.16 -4.17
N HIS A 30 -9.46 -6.35 -3.95
CA HIS A 30 -9.51 -5.18 -3.08
C HIS A 30 -8.70 -4.02 -3.65
N ALA A 31 -9.07 -2.82 -3.22
CA ALA A 31 -8.36 -1.57 -3.48
C ALA A 31 -7.19 -1.39 -2.51
N PHE A 32 -6.07 -2.09 -2.74
CA PHE A 32 -4.84 -1.95 -1.93
C PHE A 32 -4.28 -0.52 -1.99
N HIS A 33 -3.55 -0.11 -0.94
CA HIS A 33 -2.94 1.22 -0.84
C HIS A 33 -3.94 2.38 -1.02
N SER A 34 -5.18 2.19 -0.56
CA SER A 34 -6.26 3.16 -0.63
C SER A 34 -6.91 3.35 0.74
N PRO A 35 -7.75 4.39 0.94
CA PRO A 35 -8.54 4.57 2.17
C PRO A 35 -9.41 3.36 2.52
N LEU A 36 -9.73 2.49 1.55
CA LEU A 36 -10.49 1.27 1.82
C LEU A 36 -9.70 0.22 2.62
N MET A 37 -8.40 0.43 2.85
CA MET A 37 -7.61 -0.39 3.77
C MET A 37 -7.73 0.04 5.23
N ASP A 38 -8.21 1.26 5.52
CA ASP A 38 -8.30 1.80 6.88
C ASP A 38 -9.00 0.84 7.88
N PRO A 39 -10.12 0.15 7.52
CA PRO A 39 -10.81 -0.74 8.45
C PRO A 39 -10.01 -1.95 8.95
N ILE A 40 -8.95 -2.35 8.23
CA ILE A 40 -8.13 -3.52 8.61
C ILE A 40 -6.85 -3.14 9.36
N LEU A 41 -6.51 -1.85 9.46
CA LEU A 41 -5.18 -1.43 9.93
C LEU A 41 -4.94 -1.76 11.41
N ASP A 42 -5.96 -1.66 12.26
CA ASP A 42 -5.85 -2.00 13.68
C ASP A 42 -5.63 -3.51 13.87
N ALA A 43 -6.41 -4.35 13.20
CA ALA A 43 -6.24 -5.80 13.25
C ALA A 43 -4.89 -6.24 12.66
N PHE A 44 -4.45 -5.57 11.59
CA PHE A 44 -3.14 -5.82 11.00
C PHE A 44 -2.01 -5.44 11.96
N ARG A 45 -2.14 -4.32 12.67
CA ARG A 45 -1.20 -3.87 13.69
C ARG A 45 -1.03 -4.89 14.79
N GLU A 46 -2.13 -5.41 15.35
CA GLU A 46 -2.08 -6.43 16.41
C GLU A 46 -1.25 -7.65 15.98
N VAL A 47 -1.42 -8.09 14.73
CA VAL A 47 -0.64 -9.20 14.16
C VAL A 47 0.82 -8.78 13.97
N ALA A 48 1.09 -7.60 13.42
CA ALA A 48 2.44 -7.11 13.18
C ALA A 48 3.23 -6.95 14.49
N GLU A 49 2.61 -6.50 15.58
CA GLU A 49 3.22 -6.39 16.91
C GLU A 49 3.56 -7.74 17.53
N SER A 50 2.94 -8.83 17.08
CA SER A 50 3.29 -10.19 17.51
C SER A 50 4.53 -10.78 16.82
N VAL A 51 5.05 -10.12 15.78
CA VAL A 51 6.20 -10.58 15.02
C VAL A 51 7.51 -10.11 15.65
N ALA A 52 8.45 -11.03 15.84
CA ALA A 52 9.83 -10.69 16.18
C ALA A 52 10.57 -10.24 14.89
N PHE A 53 10.75 -8.93 14.75
CA PHE A 53 11.50 -8.36 13.63
C PHE A 53 13.00 -8.34 13.92
N GLU A 54 13.80 -8.65 12.89
CA GLU A 54 15.25 -8.59 12.94
C GLU A 54 15.76 -7.57 11.92
N ALA A 55 16.93 -7.00 12.21
CA ALA A 55 17.57 -6.07 11.29
C ALA A 55 17.90 -6.79 9.96
N PRO A 56 17.58 -6.19 8.80
CA PRO A 56 17.85 -6.83 7.52
C PRO A 56 19.37 -6.94 7.30
N ALA A 57 19.84 -8.15 7.04
CA ALA A 57 21.27 -8.42 6.80
C ALA A 57 21.78 -7.84 5.47
N LEU A 58 20.86 -7.58 4.54
CA LEU A 58 21.13 -6.93 3.25
C LEU A 58 20.28 -5.67 3.11
N PRO A 59 20.75 -4.64 2.40
CA PRO A 59 19.95 -3.44 2.15
C PRO A 59 18.63 -3.79 1.46
N VAL A 60 17.52 -3.34 2.04
CA VAL A 60 16.18 -3.41 1.45
C VAL A 60 15.79 -2.00 1.03
N VAL A 61 15.35 -1.80 -0.21
CA VAL A 61 14.80 -0.50 -0.64
C VAL A 61 13.30 -0.50 -0.33
N SER A 62 12.88 0.41 0.52
CA SER A 62 11.49 0.65 0.86
C SER A 62 10.72 1.16 -0.36
N THR A 63 9.60 0.53 -0.72
CA THR A 63 8.73 1.09 -1.76
C THR A 63 8.05 2.37 -1.29
N LEU A 64 7.74 2.44 0.03
CA LEU A 64 7.06 3.57 0.66
C LEU A 64 7.86 4.86 0.59
N THR A 65 9.18 4.78 0.74
CA THR A 65 10.05 5.96 0.79
C THR A 65 11.01 6.08 -0.38
N GLY A 66 11.19 5.01 -1.18
CA GLY A 66 12.19 4.94 -2.24
C GLY A 66 13.65 4.96 -1.74
N ARG A 67 13.87 4.79 -0.43
CA ARG A 67 15.19 4.81 0.23
C ARG A 67 15.50 3.46 0.87
N THR A 68 16.76 3.24 1.21
CA THR A 68 17.15 2.07 2.01
C THR A 68 16.42 2.09 3.35
N LEU A 69 15.71 1.01 3.65
CA LEU A 69 14.99 0.77 4.89
C LEU A 69 15.98 0.67 6.04
N THR A 70 15.74 1.43 7.10
CA THR A 70 16.55 1.35 8.32
C THR A 70 16.18 0.11 9.15
N ALA A 71 17.07 -0.31 10.05
CA ALA A 71 16.76 -1.40 10.99
C ALA A 71 15.59 -1.04 11.92
N GLU A 72 15.48 0.23 12.30
CA GLU A 72 14.39 0.75 13.14
C GLU A 72 13.04 0.70 12.41
N GLU A 73 13.00 1.12 11.15
CA GLU A 73 11.78 1.02 10.32
C GLU A 73 11.41 -0.45 10.04
N ALA A 74 12.40 -1.29 9.68
CA ALA A 74 12.17 -2.72 9.45
C ALA A 74 11.62 -3.42 10.70
N GLY A 75 12.07 -2.97 11.88
CA GLY A 75 11.68 -3.45 13.20
C GLY A 75 10.34 -2.94 13.72
N SER A 76 9.61 -2.12 12.96
CA SER A 76 8.44 -1.39 13.47
C SER A 76 7.14 -1.86 12.82
N ALA A 77 6.16 -2.25 13.65
CA ALA A 77 4.80 -2.50 13.20
C ALA A 77 4.17 -1.27 12.52
N ASP A 78 4.50 -0.05 12.96
CA ASP A 78 4.00 1.19 12.33
C ASP A 78 4.42 1.31 10.87
N TYR A 79 5.67 0.94 10.57
CA TYR A 79 6.16 0.98 9.20
C TYR A 79 5.33 0.06 8.30
N TRP A 80 5.03 -1.16 8.76
CA TRP A 80 4.27 -2.14 7.99
C TRP A 80 2.80 -1.78 7.84
N VAL A 81 2.17 -1.24 8.89
CA VAL A 81 0.80 -0.69 8.83
C VAL A 81 0.72 0.44 7.80
N ARG A 82 1.69 1.36 7.84
CA ARG A 82 1.77 2.46 6.87
C ARG A 82 2.01 1.97 5.46
N HIS A 83 2.85 0.94 5.28
CA HIS A 83 3.14 0.35 3.96
C HIS A 83 1.88 -0.22 3.30
N VAL A 84 1.01 -0.91 4.05
CA VAL A 84 -0.30 -1.38 3.56
C VAL A 84 -1.14 -0.22 3.00
N ARG A 85 -1.05 0.95 3.62
CA ARG A 85 -1.89 2.11 3.28
C ARG A 85 -1.34 3.03 2.20
N GLU A 86 -0.02 3.21 2.12
CA GLU A 86 0.59 4.33 1.38
C GLU A 86 1.48 3.95 0.18
N ALA A 87 2.08 2.74 0.16
CA ALA A 87 2.94 2.15 -0.89
C ALA A 87 4.11 2.94 -1.49
#